data_AF-A0AAN7GJX2-F1
#
_entry.id   AF-A0AAN7GJX2-F1
#
_cell.length_a   1.000
_cell.length_b   1.000
_cell.length_c   1.000
_cell.angle_alpha   90.00
_cell.angle_beta   90.00
_cell.angle_gamma   90.00
#
_symmetry.space_group_name_H-M   'P 1'
#
loop_
_entity.id
_entity.type
_entity.pdbx_description
1 polymer ?
#
loop_
_entity_poly.entity_id
_entity_poly.type
_entity_poly.pdbx_seq_one_letter_code
_entity_poly.pdbx_strand_id
1 'polypeptide(L)'
;MTVIASRAAEHPNKSTAASSYLLLRLPAWNLRLQRLSNSKSQHNALSDKLLEIIIYFACFIQLSLASRMLSEAVVDQAQPLQYHKGPLLTGKISVNLIWYGNFKPSQRAIISDFVASLTSSADSATKAQSQPSVAAWWKQIEKYYHLSGSKKAPLSLFLGTQLLDDSYSLGKSLTDKKITELASRGQQKDAINVVLTASDVTVDGFCMSRCGSHGSASGTARARRGLSKFAYVWIGDSTSQCPGQCAWPFHQPIYGPQSPPLVAPNNDTLSHSEVNHTDPLFSTRVLRE
;
A
#
# COMPACT_ATOMS: atom_id res chain seq x y z
N MET A 1 -16.98 36.78 -45.96
CA MET A 1 -17.65 37.97 -46.52
C MET A 1 -18.37 38.65 -45.36
N THR A 2 -18.04 39.93 -45.12
CA THR A 2 -18.74 40.89 -44.22
C THR A 2 -18.57 40.61 -42.71
N VAL A 3 -17.70 41.26 -41.90
CA VAL A 3 -17.30 42.68 -41.65
C VAL A 3 -18.30 43.45 -40.77
N ILE A 4 -17.71 44.30 -39.91
CA ILE A 4 -18.24 45.44 -39.11
C ILE A 4 -18.54 45.06 -37.64
N ALA A 5 -17.73 45.37 -36.62
CA ALA A 5 -17.04 46.58 -36.13
C ALA A 5 -17.83 47.39 -35.08
N SER A 6 -17.22 47.59 -33.91
CA SER A 6 -17.01 48.88 -33.19
C SER A 6 -16.80 48.62 -31.68
N ARG A 7 -15.69 49.05 -31.05
CA ARG A 7 -15.35 50.42 -30.53
C ARG A 7 -16.33 50.87 -29.44
N ALA A 8 -15.96 51.53 -28.33
CA ALA A 8 -14.71 52.13 -27.87
C ALA A 8 -14.82 52.55 -26.38
N ALA A 9 -13.67 52.90 -25.79
CA ALA A 9 -13.45 53.96 -24.78
C ALA A 9 -13.92 53.67 -23.33
N GLU A 10 -13.22 54.10 -22.26
CA GLU A 10 -12.40 55.31 -22.13
C GLU A 10 -11.40 55.20 -20.95
N HIS A 11 -10.19 55.68 -21.23
CA HIS A 11 -9.10 56.07 -20.31
C HIS A 11 -9.45 57.43 -19.64
N PRO A 12 -8.78 57.95 -18.58
CA PRO A 12 -7.40 58.44 -18.76
C PRO A 12 -6.46 58.68 -17.53
N ASN A 13 -5.16 58.76 -17.89
CA ASN A 13 -4.13 59.73 -17.46
C ASN A 13 -3.61 59.72 -16.01
N LYS A 14 -2.34 60.03 -15.70
CA LYS A 14 -1.21 60.68 -16.42
C LYS A 14 0.08 60.30 -15.64
N SER A 15 1.17 59.91 -16.30
CA SER A 15 2.34 60.77 -16.69
C SER A 15 3.07 61.39 -15.48
N THR A 16 4.36 61.17 -15.26
CA THR A 16 5.48 61.79 -16.01
C THR A 16 6.80 61.02 -15.77
N ALA A 17 7.56 60.66 -16.81
CA ALA A 17 8.69 61.39 -17.45
C ALA A 17 10.02 61.22 -16.68
N ALA A 18 11.21 61.07 -17.26
CA ALA A 18 11.70 61.20 -18.63
C ALA A 18 13.13 60.56 -18.67
N SER A 19 13.54 59.95 -19.80
CA SER A 19 14.63 60.42 -20.69
C SER A 19 16.07 60.17 -20.16
N SER A 20 17.09 59.70 -20.87
CA SER A 20 17.28 59.36 -22.29
C SER A 20 18.78 59.11 -22.56
N TYR A 21 19.06 58.42 -23.68
CA TYR A 21 20.24 58.46 -24.58
C TYR A 21 21.65 58.19 -24.01
N LEU A 22 22.31 57.08 -24.39
CA LEU A 22 23.08 56.78 -25.62
C LEU A 22 24.48 57.43 -25.70
N LEU A 23 25.47 56.54 -25.77
CA LEU A 23 26.80 56.62 -26.42
C LEU A 23 27.87 57.53 -25.79
N LEU A 24 29.03 56.94 -25.45
CA LEU A 24 30.19 56.91 -26.35
C LEU A 24 31.39 56.17 -25.70
N ARG A 25 32.21 55.61 -26.58
CA ARG A 25 33.41 54.80 -26.34
C ARG A 25 34.61 55.68 -25.92
N LEU A 26 35.39 55.17 -24.94
CA LEU A 26 36.86 55.05 -24.85
C LEU A 26 37.77 56.32 -25.02
N PRO A 27 39.09 56.29 -24.70
CA PRO A 27 39.87 55.59 -23.65
C PRO A 27 40.91 56.52 -22.96
N ALA A 28 41.83 55.89 -22.22
CA ALA A 28 43.21 56.32 -21.92
C ALA A 28 43.47 57.06 -20.59
N TRP A 29 43.99 56.26 -19.66
CA TRP A 29 44.56 56.61 -18.38
C TRP A 29 45.91 57.32 -18.51
N ASN A 30 46.24 58.21 -17.57
CA ASN A 30 47.64 58.48 -17.27
C ASN A 30 47.97 58.16 -15.80
N LEU A 31 48.77 57.10 -15.72
CA LEU A 31 49.50 56.53 -14.60
C LEU A 31 50.18 57.58 -13.72
N ARG A 32 50.08 57.40 -12.39
CA ARG A 32 51.21 57.08 -11.48
C ARG A 32 50.87 57.34 -10.00
N LEU A 33 49.81 56.70 -9.49
CA LEU A 33 49.53 56.58 -8.05
C LEU A 33 49.02 55.18 -7.66
N GLN A 34 49.42 54.13 -8.40
CA GLN A 34 48.76 52.81 -8.31
C GLN A 34 49.55 51.71 -7.62
N ARG A 35 50.68 52.02 -6.96
CA ARG A 35 51.54 50.98 -6.38
C ARG A 35 51.37 50.72 -4.88
N LEU A 36 50.54 51.48 -4.17
CA LEU A 36 50.26 51.23 -2.73
C LEU A 36 48.78 50.96 -2.41
N SER A 37 47.85 51.16 -3.35
CA SER A 37 46.42 50.82 -3.19
C SER A 37 46.08 49.39 -3.62
N ASN A 38 46.89 48.80 -4.53
CA ASN A 38 46.55 47.53 -5.18
C ASN A 38 46.68 46.29 -4.28
N SER A 39 47.51 46.33 -3.22
CA SER A 39 47.63 45.22 -2.26
C SER A 39 46.40 45.14 -1.33
N LYS A 40 45.94 46.27 -0.77
CA LYS A 40 44.74 46.30 0.08
C LYS A 40 43.45 45.99 -0.69
N SER A 41 43.35 46.42 -1.94
CA SER A 41 42.18 46.15 -2.78
C SER A 41 42.05 44.67 -3.19
N GLN A 42 43.17 43.98 -3.47
CA GLN A 42 43.14 42.55 -3.81
C GLN A 42 42.80 41.65 -2.62
N HIS A 43 43.28 41.97 -1.41
CA HIS A 43 42.91 41.22 -0.21
C HIS A 43 41.42 41.36 0.13
N ASN A 44 40.84 42.55 -0.04
CA ASN A 44 39.41 42.77 0.19
C ASN A 44 38.54 42.07 -0.88
N ALA A 45 38.95 42.08 -2.15
CA ALA A 45 38.22 41.41 -3.22
C ALA A 45 38.25 39.87 -3.11
N LEU A 46 39.38 39.29 -2.67
CA LEU A 46 39.49 37.86 -2.38
C LEU A 46 38.64 37.46 -1.15
N SER A 47 38.60 38.32 -0.13
CA SER A 47 37.74 38.18 1.06
C SER A 47 36.25 38.17 0.69
N ASP A 48 35.81 39.12 -0.14
CA ASP A 48 34.39 39.24 -0.52
C ASP A 48 33.91 38.07 -1.38
N LYS A 49 34.76 37.57 -2.29
CA LYS A 49 34.45 36.37 -3.08
C LYS A 49 34.39 35.10 -2.25
N LEU A 50 35.23 34.99 -1.22
CA LEU A 50 35.18 33.89 -0.26
C LEU A 50 33.88 33.93 0.56
N LEU A 51 33.46 35.12 0.99
CA LEU A 51 32.23 35.32 1.75
C LEU A 51 30.98 34.97 0.94
N GLU A 52 30.92 35.38 -0.34
CA GLU A 52 29.83 34.99 -1.26
C GLU A 52 29.75 33.46 -1.39
N ILE A 53 30.88 32.78 -1.60
CA ILE A 53 30.92 31.31 -1.71
C ILE A 53 30.45 30.63 -0.43
N ILE A 54 30.86 31.13 0.75
CA ILE A 54 30.43 30.58 2.04
C ILE A 54 28.92 30.75 2.21
N ILE A 55 28.34 31.89 1.82
CA ILE A 55 26.90 32.13 1.89
C ILE A 55 26.14 31.18 0.94
N TYR A 56 26.61 31.00 -0.30
CA TYR A 56 25.99 30.05 -1.23
C TYR A 56 26.04 28.61 -0.69
N PHE A 57 27.18 28.20 -0.12
CA PHE A 57 27.33 26.86 0.46
C PHE A 57 26.43 26.67 1.68
N ALA A 58 26.32 27.67 2.56
CA ALA A 58 25.42 27.66 3.70
C ALA A 58 23.95 27.57 3.27
N CYS A 59 23.53 28.32 2.24
CA CYS A 59 22.17 28.23 1.69
C CYS A 59 21.88 26.84 1.10
N PHE A 60 22.81 26.25 0.34
CA PHE A 60 22.66 24.88 -0.19
C PHE A 60 22.55 23.83 0.93
N ILE A 61 23.30 24.00 2.02
CA ILE A 61 23.18 23.14 3.21
C ILE A 61 21.80 23.30 3.85
N GLN A 62 21.30 24.52 4.02
CA GLN A 62 19.95 24.75 4.60
C GLN A 62 18.83 24.17 3.73
N LEU A 63 18.92 24.28 2.39
CA LEU A 63 17.94 23.67 1.48
C LEU A 63 17.98 22.13 1.53
N SER A 64 19.16 21.53 1.69
CA SER A 64 19.30 20.07 1.80
C SER A 64 18.85 19.52 3.16
N LEU A 65 19.03 20.27 4.25
CA LEU A 65 18.48 19.89 5.57
C LEU A 65 16.95 20.03 5.63
N ALA A 66 16.39 21.10 5.05
CA ALA A 66 14.93 21.29 4.97
C ALA A 66 14.26 20.20 4.11
N SER A 67 14.90 19.77 3.02
CA SER A 67 14.43 18.67 2.18
C SER A 67 14.46 17.31 2.90
N ARG A 68 15.40 17.10 3.84
CA ARG A 68 15.47 15.89 4.66
C ARG A 68 14.41 15.84 5.76
N MET A 69 13.88 16.98 6.20
CA MET A 69 12.79 17.04 7.19
C MET A 69 11.39 16.82 6.58
N LEU A 70 11.26 16.85 5.25
CA LEU A 70 10.01 16.57 4.53
C LEU A 70 9.84 15.10 4.10
N SER A 71 10.83 14.23 4.37
CA SER A 71 10.65 12.78 4.26
C SER A 71 9.89 12.26 5.48
N GLU A 72 8.60 12.55 5.48
CA GLU A 72 7.55 11.60 5.85
C GLU A 72 7.82 10.77 7.10
N ALA A 73 7.88 11.44 8.25
CA ALA A 73 7.24 10.88 9.42
C ALA A 73 5.72 10.92 9.16
N VAL A 74 5.20 9.98 8.35
CA VAL A 74 3.87 9.46 8.61
C VAL A 74 3.98 8.84 9.99
N VAL A 75 3.71 9.66 11.00
CA VAL A 75 3.25 9.16 12.27
C VAL A 75 2.02 8.36 11.88
N ASP A 76 2.18 7.04 11.82
CA ASP A 76 1.10 6.09 11.68
C ASP A 76 0.23 6.25 12.93
N GLN A 77 -0.57 7.32 12.96
CA GLN A 77 -1.72 7.41 13.83
C GLN A 77 -2.70 6.41 13.26
N ALA A 78 -2.45 5.13 13.56
CA ALA A 78 -3.37 4.05 13.30
C ALA A 78 -4.72 4.51 13.85
N GLN A 79 -5.62 4.92 12.96
CA GLN A 79 -6.92 5.40 13.38
C GLN A 79 -7.54 4.28 14.20
N PRO A 80 -7.94 4.55 15.46
CA PRO A 80 -8.42 3.49 16.33
C PRO A 80 -9.64 2.84 15.67
N LEU A 81 -9.54 1.54 15.36
CA LEU A 81 -10.65 0.77 14.80
C LEU A 81 -11.84 0.89 15.75
N GLN A 82 -12.93 1.47 15.26
CA GLN A 82 -14.16 1.62 16.03
C GLN A 82 -14.95 0.31 15.98
N TYR A 83 -15.36 -0.17 17.16
CA TYR A 83 -16.20 -1.35 17.24
C TYR A 83 -17.68 -0.98 17.11
N HIS A 84 -18.30 -1.45 16.02
CA HIS A 84 -19.71 -1.17 15.70
C HIS A 84 -20.72 -2.10 16.39
N LYS A 85 -20.37 -2.68 17.55
CA LYS A 85 -21.25 -3.54 18.38
C LYS A 85 -21.78 -4.82 17.69
N GLY A 86 -21.14 -5.26 16.59
CA GLY A 86 -21.47 -6.52 15.91
C GLY A 86 -20.91 -7.75 16.61
N PRO A 87 -21.41 -8.97 16.36
CA PRO A 87 -20.89 -10.18 16.98
C PRO A 87 -19.38 -10.37 16.76
N LEU A 88 -18.65 -10.74 17.81
CA LEU A 88 -17.21 -11.04 17.76
C LEU A 88 -16.94 -12.53 17.98
N LEU A 89 -15.96 -13.06 17.26
CA LEU A 89 -15.41 -14.40 17.51
C LEU A 89 -14.57 -14.36 18.78
N THR A 90 -14.78 -15.32 19.69
CA THR A 90 -14.10 -15.33 21.00
C THR A 90 -13.74 -16.75 21.39
N GLY A 91 -12.68 -16.92 22.17
CA GLY A 91 -12.17 -18.23 22.55
C GLY A 91 -11.27 -18.86 21.49
N LYS A 92 -11.09 -20.17 21.59
CA LYS A 92 -10.20 -20.95 20.74
C LYS A 92 -10.94 -21.41 19.48
N ILE A 93 -10.54 -20.88 18.32
CA ILE A 93 -11.21 -21.08 17.04
C ILE A 93 -10.25 -21.76 16.05
N SER A 94 -10.68 -22.86 15.44
CA SER A 94 -9.91 -23.52 14.37
C SER A 94 -10.11 -22.82 13.04
N VAL A 95 -9.03 -22.67 12.27
CA VAL A 95 -9.08 -22.21 10.88
C VAL A 95 -8.84 -23.42 9.98
N ASN A 96 -9.91 -23.96 9.40
CA ASN A 96 -9.83 -25.12 8.52
C ASN A 96 -9.70 -24.66 7.07
N LEU A 97 -8.83 -25.31 6.30
CA LEU A 97 -8.61 -24.99 4.89
C LEU A 97 -9.28 -26.03 4.01
N ILE A 98 -10.09 -25.60 3.05
CA ILE A 98 -10.80 -26.45 2.10
C ILE A 98 -10.29 -26.08 0.71
N TRP A 99 -9.46 -26.94 0.16
CA TRP A 99 -8.79 -26.77 -1.12
C TRP A 99 -9.65 -27.39 -2.22
N TYR A 100 -10.30 -26.57 -3.03
CA TYR A 100 -11.18 -27.00 -4.10
C TYR A 100 -10.54 -26.78 -5.47
N GLY A 101 -10.10 -27.88 -6.09
CA GLY A 101 -9.35 -27.90 -7.35
C GLY A 101 -7.86 -28.17 -7.17
N ASN A 102 -7.11 -27.98 -8.25
CA ASN A 102 -5.70 -28.36 -8.30
C ASN A 102 -4.77 -27.26 -7.78
N PHE A 103 -4.21 -27.45 -6.58
CA PHE A 103 -3.24 -26.54 -5.97
C PHE A 103 -1.83 -27.12 -5.94
N LYS A 104 -0.84 -26.29 -6.27
CA LYS A 104 0.57 -26.69 -6.11
C LYS A 104 0.89 -26.92 -4.62
N PRO A 105 1.74 -27.89 -4.27
CA PRO A 105 2.21 -28.07 -2.89
C PRO A 105 2.77 -26.78 -2.26
N SER A 106 3.48 -25.96 -3.04
CA SER A 106 4.03 -24.67 -2.59
C SER A 106 2.94 -23.68 -2.19
N GLN A 107 1.88 -23.53 -2.98
CA GLN A 107 0.75 -22.65 -2.66
C GLN A 107 0.06 -23.09 -1.37
N ARG A 108 -0.11 -24.41 -1.19
CA ARG A 108 -0.71 -24.96 0.03
C ARG A 108 0.16 -24.72 1.26
N ALA A 109 1.47 -24.90 1.14
CA ALA A 109 2.42 -24.63 2.21
C ALA A 109 2.37 -23.15 2.64
N ILE A 110 2.48 -22.22 1.69
CA ILE A 110 2.47 -20.77 1.97
C ILE A 110 1.23 -20.34 2.78
N ILE A 111 0.04 -20.76 2.35
CA ILE A 111 -1.21 -20.37 3.02
C ILE A 111 -1.36 -21.10 4.36
N SER A 112 -0.97 -22.38 4.45
CA SER A 112 -1.00 -23.13 5.72
C SER A 112 -0.06 -22.50 6.75
N ASP A 113 1.15 -22.11 6.33
CA ASP A 113 2.15 -21.45 7.16
C ASP A 113 1.68 -20.07 7.60
N PHE A 114 1.04 -19.31 6.70
CA PHE A 114 0.39 -18.05 7.05
C PHE A 114 -0.65 -18.24 8.16
N VAL A 115 -1.56 -19.21 8.02
CA VAL A 115 -2.58 -19.48 9.04
C VAL A 115 -1.96 -19.97 10.35
N ALA A 116 -0.92 -20.81 10.27
CA ALA A 116 -0.19 -21.25 11.45
C ALA A 116 0.47 -20.05 12.18
N SER A 117 0.96 -19.07 11.43
CA SER A 117 1.59 -17.86 11.96
C SER A 117 0.64 -16.90 12.69
N LEU A 118 -0.69 -17.08 12.54
CA LEU A 118 -1.69 -16.35 13.34
C LEU A 118 -1.72 -16.79 14.81
N THR A 119 -1.09 -17.92 15.13
CA THR A 119 -1.10 -18.47 16.49
C THR A 119 -0.21 -17.63 17.42
N SER A 120 -0.82 -16.75 18.21
CA SER A 120 -0.14 -16.04 19.29
C SER A 120 0.08 -16.98 20.49
N SER A 121 1.29 -17.51 20.70
CA SER A 121 1.65 -18.12 21.98
C SER A 121 2.16 -17.06 22.96
N ALA A 122 1.83 -17.19 24.25
CA ALA A 122 2.32 -16.29 25.29
C ALA A 122 3.87 -16.22 25.34
N ASP A 123 4.54 -17.33 24.98
CA ASP A 123 6.00 -17.46 24.97
C ASP A 123 6.68 -16.77 23.77
N SER A 124 5.95 -16.48 22.68
CA SER A 124 6.51 -15.73 21.54
C SER A 124 6.71 -14.23 21.86
N ALA A 125 6.15 -13.75 22.97
CA ALA A 125 6.20 -12.35 23.39
C ALA A 125 7.60 -11.88 23.83
N THR A 126 8.48 -12.78 24.27
CA THR A 126 9.85 -12.42 24.70
C THR A 126 10.85 -12.42 23.54
N LYS A 127 10.52 -13.03 22.40
CA LYS A 127 11.40 -13.14 21.21
C LYS A 127 11.01 -12.22 20.04
N ALA A 128 9.76 -11.76 19.98
CA ALA A 128 9.24 -10.96 18.86
C ALA A 128 9.66 -9.46 18.88
N GLN A 129 10.52 -9.05 19.82
CA GLN A 129 10.89 -7.65 20.01
C GLN A 129 11.78 -7.07 18.90
N SER A 130 12.32 -7.88 17.98
CA SER A 130 13.32 -7.41 16.98
C SER A 130 12.85 -7.34 15.53
N GLN A 131 11.71 -7.95 15.14
CA GLN A 131 11.21 -7.94 13.75
C GLN A 131 9.67 -7.98 13.67
N PRO A 132 9.05 -7.27 12.70
CA PRO A 132 7.61 -7.38 12.47
C PRO A 132 7.24 -8.81 12.05
N SER A 133 6.16 -9.34 12.62
CA SER A 133 5.62 -10.66 12.28
C SER A 133 4.10 -10.62 12.18
N VAL A 134 3.51 -11.58 11.46
CA VAL A 134 2.05 -11.72 11.36
C VAL A 134 1.42 -11.86 12.75
N ALA A 135 2.03 -12.64 13.64
CA ALA A 135 1.59 -12.77 15.02
C ALA A 135 1.65 -11.43 15.78
N ALA A 136 2.72 -10.65 15.65
CA ALA A 136 2.85 -9.35 16.30
C ALA A 136 1.79 -8.35 15.79
N TRP A 137 1.54 -8.31 14.48
CA TRP A 137 0.47 -7.51 13.89
C TRP A 137 -0.91 -7.97 14.37
N TRP A 138 -1.18 -9.28 14.37
CA TRP A 138 -2.45 -9.84 14.83
C TRP A 138 -2.72 -9.52 16.31
N LYS A 139 -1.68 -9.58 17.15
CA LYS A 139 -1.76 -9.21 18.56
C LYS A 139 -2.09 -7.72 18.77
N GLN A 140 -1.70 -6.84 17.85
CA GLN A 140 -2.15 -5.45 17.87
C GLN A 140 -3.66 -5.36 17.62
N ILE A 141 -4.21 -6.21 16.73
CA ILE A 141 -5.65 -6.28 16.47
C ILE A 141 -6.42 -6.86 17.68
N GLU A 142 -5.83 -7.78 18.44
CA GLU A 142 -6.43 -8.31 19.68
C GLU A 142 -6.75 -7.19 20.69
N LYS A 143 -6.00 -6.08 20.71
CA LYS A 143 -6.26 -4.95 21.63
C LYS A 143 -7.66 -4.34 21.43
N TYR A 144 -8.23 -4.44 20.23
CA TYR A 144 -9.59 -3.94 19.97
C TYR A 144 -10.68 -4.81 20.61
N TYR A 145 -10.38 -6.06 21.02
CA TYR A 145 -11.33 -6.86 21.79
C TYR A 145 -11.64 -6.26 23.16
N HIS A 146 -10.69 -5.54 23.77
CA HIS A 146 -10.94 -4.83 25.02
C HIS A 146 -11.99 -3.71 24.86
N LEU A 147 -12.10 -3.10 23.68
CA LEU A 147 -13.11 -2.08 23.37
C LEU A 147 -14.53 -2.67 23.30
N SER A 148 -14.67 -3.98 23.14
CA SER A 148 -15.98 -4.64 23.08
C SER A 148 -16.65 -4.79 24.46
N GLY A 149 -15.91 -4.59 25.56
CA GLY A 149 -16.40 -4.83 26.94
C GLY A 149 -16.74 -6.30 27.23
N SER A 150 -16.43 -7.23 26.32
CA SER A 150 -16.75 -8.64 26.46
C SER A 150 -15.87 -9.31 27.52
N LYS A 151 -16.49 -10.00 28.48
CA LYS A 151 -15.79 -10.83 29.49
C LYS A 151 -15.36 -12.21 28.96
N LYS A 152 -15.55 -12.48 27.66
CA LYS A 152 -15.21 -13.77 27.05
C LYS A 152 -13.69 -13.87 26.84
N ALA A 153 -13.20 -15.11 26.81
CA ALA A 153 -11.80 -15.38 26.51
C ALA A 153 -11.36 -14.70 25.20
N PRO A 154 -10.12 -14.17 25.13
CA PRO A 154 -9.59 -13.57 23.92
C PRO A 154 -9.60 -14.57 22.76
N LEU A 155 -9.68 -14.05 21.53
CA LEU A 155 -9.63 -14.88 20.33
C LEU A 155 -8.25 -15.54 20.20
N SER A 156 -8.23 -16.86 20.08
CA SER A 156 -7.03 -17.62 19.74
C SER A 156 -7.31 -18.43 18.48
N LEU A 157 -6.55 -18.14 17.43
CA LEU A 157 -6.63 -18.85 16.15
C LEU A 157 -5.54 -19.91 16.08
N PHE A 158 -5.87 -21.04 15.47
CA PHE A 158 -4.90 -22.09 15.15
C PHE A 158 -5.30 -22.82 13.88
N LEU A 159 -4.31 -23.32 13.15
CA LEU A 159 -4.54 -24.13 11.96
C LEU A 159 -5.30 -25.42 12.34
N GLY A 160 -6.45 -25.62 11.70
CA GLY A 160 -7.30 -26.78 11.87
C GLY A 160 -7.06 -27.84 10.79
N THR A 161 -8.13 -28.56 10.44
CA THR A 161 -8.08 -29.60 9.40
C THR A 161 -7.92 -29.00 8.02
N GLN A 162 -7.21 -29.69 7.14
CA GLN A 162 -7.14 -29.37 5.72
C GLN A 162 -7.87 -30.44 4.91
N LEU A 163 -8.81 -30.02 4.07
CA LEU A 163 -9.60 -30.88 3.20
C LEU A 163 -9.20 -30.63 1.75
N LEU A 164 -8.88 -31.69 1.01
CA LEU A 164 -8.51 -31.62 -0.40
C LEU A 164 -9.67 -32.17 -1.24
N ASP A 165 -10.10 -31.40 -2.22
CA ASP A 165 -11.09 -31.79 -3.23
C ASP A 165 -10.57 -31.39 -4.62
N ASP A 166 -9.58 -32.14 -5.09
CA ASP A 166 -9.00 -32.04 -6.42
C ASP A 166 -9.89 -32.69 -7.50
N SER A 167 -10.89 -33.48 -7.09
CA SER A 167 -11.88 -34.14 -7.95
C SER A 167 -12.99 -33.20 -8.46
N TYR A 168 -13.05 -31.97 -7.96
CA TYR A 168 -14.11 -30.99 -8.26
C TYR A 168 -15.51 -31.56 -7.96
N SER A 169 -15.74 -32.04 -6.73
CA SER A 169 -16.97 -32.79 -6.38
C SER A 169 -18.30 -32.08 -6.65
N LEU A 170 -18.32 -30.75 -6.79
CA LEU A 170 -19.50 -29.94 -7.11
C LEU A 170 -19.43 -29.30 -8.51
N GLY A 171 -18.48 -29.74 -9.35
CA GLY A 171 -18.16 -29.18 -10.66
C GLY A 171 -17.29 -27.92 -10.59
N LYS A 172 -16.80 -27.45 -11.75
CA LYS A 172 -15.92 -26.28 -11.83
C LYS A 172 -16.65 -24.93 -11.80
N SER A 173 -17.98 -24.93 -11.77
CA SER A 173 -18.80 -23.72 -11.66
C SER A 173 -19.60 -23.76 -10.36
N LEU A 174 -19.31 -22.80 -9.47
CA LEU A 174 -19.83 -22.73 -8.12
C LEU A 174 -20.72 -21.50 -7.91
N THR A 175 -21.82 -21.72 -7.21
CA THR A 175 -22.69 -20.68 -6.67
C THR A 175 -22.39 -20.48 -5.19
N ASP A 176 -22.89 -19.40 -4.58
CA ASP A 176 -22.73 -19.16 -3.13
C ASP A 176 -23.29 -20.30 -2.26
N LYS A 177 -24.33 -20.99 -2.75
CA LYS A 177 -24.88 -22.18 -2.07
C LYS A 177 -23.87 -23.31 -2.05
N LYS A 178 -23.19 -23.58 -3.18
CA LYS A 178 -22.12 -24.59 -3.26
C LYS A 178 -20.90 -24.21 -2.43
N ILE A 179 -20.56 -22.93 -2.35
CA ILE A 179 -19.50 -22.45 -1.44
C ILE A 179 -19.86 -22.76 0.01
N THR A 180 -21.11 -22.48 0.42
CA THR A 180 -21.59 -22.80 1.77
C THR A 180 -21.60 -24.30 2.02
N GLU A 181 -21.97 -25.11 1.03
CA GLU A 181 -21.92 -26.57 1.08
C GLU A 181 -20.49 -27.08 1.29
N LEU A 182 -19.52 -26.58 0.51
CA LEU A 182 -18.09 -26.90 0.70
C LEU A 182 -17.63 -26.53 2.10
N ALA A 183 -17.93 -25.30 2.53
CA ALA A 183 -17.59 -24.82 3.87
C ALA A 183 -18.18 -25.71 4.98
N SER A 184 -19.36 -26.29 4.77
CA SER A 184 -19.99 -27.19 5.75
C SER A 184 -19.26 -28.52 5.94
N ARG A 185 -18.36 -28.91 5.03
CA ARG A 185 -17.55 -30.13 5.15
C ARG A 185 -16.43 -29.99 6.20
N GLY A 186 -16.05 -28.75 6.52
CA GLY A 186 -15.12 -28.45 7.60
C GLY A 186 -15.76 -28.60 8.99
N GLN A 187 -15.04 -28.21 10.03
CA GLN A 187 -15.59 -28.25 11.39
C GLN A 187 -16.74 -27.24 11.53
N GLN A 188 -17.83 -27.66 12.17
CA GLN A 188 -19.07 -26.85 12.23
C GLN A 188 -19.31 -26.18 13.60
N LYS A 189 -18.29 -26.17 14.47
CA LYS A 189 -18.34 -25.59 15.81
C LYS A 189 -16.99 -24.99 16.13
N ASP A 190 -17.00 -23.78 16.70
CA ASP A 190 -15.80 -23.05 17.12
C ASP A 190 -14.74 -23.01 15.99
N ALA A 191 -15.20 -22.75 14.77
CA ALA A 191 -14.42 -22.94 13.55
C ALA A 191 -14.72 -21.86 12.49
N ILE A 192 -13.67 -21.55 11.72
CA ILE A 192 -13.71 -20.79 10.47
C ILE A 192 -13.31 -21.77 9.35
N ASN A 193 -14.20 -21.98 8.39
CA ASN A 193 -13.93 -22.82 7.22
C ASN A 193 -13.58 -21.93 6.02
N VAL A 194 -12.31 -21.96 5.61
CA VAL A 194 -11.78 -21.17 4.50
C VAL A 194 -11.79 -22.03 3.24
N VAL A 195 -12.67 -21.69 2.30
CA VAL A 195 -12.77 -22.35 0.98
C VAL A 195 -11.87 -21.60 0.01
N LEU A 196 -10.90 -22.31 -0.54
CA LEU A 196 -9.93 -21.81 -1.52
C LEU A 196 -10.21 -22.51 -2.84
N THR A 197 -10.55 -21.75 -3.88
CA THR A 197 -10.83 -22.32 -5.21
C THR A 197 -9.65 -22.08 -6.15
N ALA A 198 -9.24 -23.12 -6.88
CA ALA A 198 -8.13 -23.05 -7.83
C ALA A 198 -8.45 -22.14 -9.04
N SER A 199 -7.41 -21.80 -9.81
CA SER A 199 -7.48 -20.90 -10.98
C SER A 199 -8.41 -21.37 -12.11
N ASP A 200 -8.78 -22.65 -12.13
CA ASP A 200 -9.65 -23.26 -13.12
C ASP A 200 -11.11 -23.45 -12.64
N VAL A 201 -11.48 -22.83 -11.52
CA VAL A 201 -12.83 -22.82 -10.96
C VAL A 201 -13.46 -21.45 -11.13
N THR A 202 -14.70 -21.42 -11.63
CA THR A 202 -15.50 -20.21 -11.77
C THR A 202 -16.51 -20.11 -10.62
N VAL A 203 -16.66 -18.91 -10.08
CA VAL A 203 -17.62 -18.62 -9.00
C VAL A 203 -18.40 -17.37 -9.34
N ASP A 204 -19.71 -17.37 -9.08
CA ASP A 204 -20.60 -16.26 -9.43
C ASP A 204 -20.10 -14.91 -8.88
N GLY A 205 -19.98 -13.91 -9.75
CA GLY A 205 -19.53 -12.55 -9.38
C GLY A 205 -18.05 -12.41 -9.03
N PHE A 206 -17.26 -13.49 -9.07
CA PHE A 206 -15.81 -13.41 -8.97
C PHE A 206 -15.26 -12.51 -10.09
N CYS A 207 -14.27 -11.66 -9.79
CA CYS A 207 -13.63 -10.77 -10.75
C CYS A 207 -14.54 -9.71 -11.40
N MET A 208 -15.77 -9.55 -10.89
CA MET A 208 -16.72 -8.53 -11.34
C MET A 208 -17.13 -7.63 -10.19
N SER A 209 -17.54 -8.23 -9.07
CA SER A 209 -18.02 -7.50 -7.90
C SER A 209 -17.26 -7.86 -6.62
N ARG A 210 -16.48 -8.95 -6.64
CA ARG A 210 -15.80 -9.48 -5.45
C ARG A 210 -14.60 -10.36 -5.79
N CYS A 211 -13.64 -10.39 -4.87
CA CYS A 211 -12.49 -11.30 -4.90
C CYS A 211 -12.66 -12.52 -3.97
N GLY A 212 -13.73 -12.49 -3.18
CA GLY A 212 -14.05 -13.49 -2.16
C GLY A 212 -15.34 -13.12 -1.46
N SER A 213 -15.74 -13.94 -0.48
CA SER A 213 -16.90 -13.66 0.36
C SER A 213 -16.71 -14.23 1.76
N HIS A 214 -17.56 -13.83 2.70
CA HIS A 214 -17.59 -14.40 4.03
C HIS A 214 -19.03 -14.48 4.52
N GLY A 215 -19.27 -15.37 5.48
CA GLY A 215 -20.60 -15.56 6.05
C GLY A 215 -20.59 -16.47 7.26
N SER A 216 -21.78 -16.85 7.70
CA SER A 216 -21.97 -17.85 8.75
C SER A 216 -23.08 -18.81 8.36
N ALA A 217 -22.93 -20.06 8.76
CA ALA A 217 -23.92 -21.10 8.51
C ALA A 217 -24.17 -21.92 9.77
N SER A 218 -25.32 -22.58 9.81
CA SER A 218 -25.66 -23.50 10.90
C SER A 218 -25.02 -24.85 10.61
N GLY A 219 -24.36 -25.41 11.62
CA GLY A 219 -23.88 -26.77 11.64
C GLY A 219 -24.98 -27.77 11.96
N THR A 220 -24.57 -29.01 12.12
CA THR A 220 -25.41 -30.18 12.43
C THR A 220 -25.34 -30.56 13.91
N ALA A 221 -24.27 -30.16 14.60
CA ALA A 221 -24.10 -30.44 16.02
C ALA A 221 -25.06 -29.60 16.88
N ARG A 222 -25.58 -30.16 17.97
CA ARG A 222 -26.38 -29.38 18.92
C ARG A 222 -25.50 -28.43 19.74
N ALA A 223 -25.96 -27.20 19.89
CA ALA A 223 -25.43 -26.20 20.79
C ALA A 223 -26.42 -25.90 21.92
N ARG A 224 -26.03 -25.07 22.90
CA ARG A 224 -26.92 -24.66 24.01
C ARG A 224 -28.22 -24.00 23.54
N ARG A 225 -28.23 -23.42 22.34
CA ARG A 225 -29.40 -22.77 21.73
C ARG A 225 -29.48 -23.14 20.25
N GLY A 226 -30.10 -24.28 19.97
CA GLY A 226 -30.28 -24.78 18.60
C GLY A 226 -29.05 -25.51 18.07
N LEU A 227 -28.78 -25.35 16.78
CA LEU A 227 -27.62 -25.94 16.12
C LEU A 227 -26.37 -25.08 16.34
N SER A 228 -25.21 -25.72 16.26
CA SER A 228 -23.93 -25.03 16.23
C SER A 228 -23.87 -24.10 15.03
N LYS A 229 -22.99 -23.12 15.07
CA LYS A 229 -22.73 -22.23 13.93
C LYS A 229 -21.24 -22.23 13.66
N PHE A 230 -20.89 -22.04 12.40
CA PHE A 230 -19.52 -21.83 11.97
C PHE A 230 -19.46 -20.62 11.04
N ALA A 231 -18.31 -19.96 11.06
CA ALA A 231 -18.01 -18.92 10.08
C ALA A 231 -17.36 -19.56 8.86
N TYR A 232 -17.53 -18.95 7.70
CA TYR A 232 -16.80 -19.35 6.51
C TYR A 232 -16.32 -18.14 5.73
N VAL A 233 -15.23 -18.36 5.01
CA VAL A 233 -14.66 -17.40 4.08
C VAL A 233 -14.39 -18.15 2.78
N TRP A 234 -14.65 -17.52 1.65
CA TRP A 234 -14.23 -18.01 0.35
C TRP A 234 -13.29 -17.01 -0.30
N ILE A 235 -12.21 -17.51 -0.90
CA ILE A 235 -11.26 -16.73 -1.68
C ILE A 235 -11.07 -17.43 -3.03
N GLY A 236 -11.24 -16.66 -4.11
CA GLY A 236 -10.96 -17.10 -5.47
C GLY A 236 -9.52 -16.83 -5.88
N ASP A 237 -8.99 -17.68 -6.77
CA ASP A 237 -7.69 -17.46 -7.39
C ASP A 237 -7.81 -16.40 -8.51
N SER A 238 -7.23 -15.22 -8.26
CA SER A 238 -7.28 -14.08 -9.18
C SER A 238 -6.21 -14.10 -10.26
N THR A 239 -5.24 -15.01 -10.17
CA THR A 239 -4.03 -14.99 -11.00
C THR A 239 -4.33 -15.09 -12.49
N SER A 240 -5.31 -15.93 -12.86
CA SER A 240 -5.73 -16.15 -14.24
C SER A 240 -6.92 -15.29 -14.68
N GLN A 241 -7.81 -14.91 -13.75
CA GLN A 241 -9.12 -14.33 -14.10
C GLN A 241 -9.15 -12.80 -13.99
N CYS A 242 -8.50 -12.21 -12.99
CA CYS A 242 -8.53 -10.75 -12.76
C CYS A 242 -7.40 -10.24 -11.85
N PRO A 243 -6.14 -10.42 -12.24
CA PRO A 243 -5.02 -10.04 -11.37
C PRO A 243 -5.03 -8.52 -11.10
N GLY A 244 -5.41 -7.69 -12.07
CA GLY A 244 -5.54 -6.23 -11.91
C GLY A 244 -6.73 -5.72 -11.08
N GLN A 245 -7.59 -6.61 -10.57
CA GLN A 245 -8.66 -6.23 -9.63
C GLN A 245 -8.41 -6.76 -8.22
N CYS A 246 -7.97 -8.01 -8.13
CA CYS A 246 -7.94 -8.74 -6.86
C CYS A 246 -6.54 -8.99 -6.30
N ALA A 247 -5.48 -8.59 -7.01
CA ALA A 247 -4.10 -8.76 -6.56
C ALA A 247 -3.33 -7.44 -6.36
N TRP A 248 -4.00 -6.29 -6.38
CA TRP A 248 -3.37 -5.02 -5.99
C TRP A 248 -2.91 -5.08 -4.51
N PRO A 249 -1.73 -4.55 -4.12
CA PRO A 249 -0.73 -3.83 -4.91
C PRO A 249 0.35 -4.73 -5.56
N PHE A 250 0.17 -6.05 -5.54
CA PHE A 250 1.09 -7.05 -6.09
C PHE A 250 0.82 -7.36 -7.58
N HIS A 251 -0.13 -6.66 -8.19
CA HIS A 251 -0.37 -6.62 -9.62
C HIS A 251 -0.85 -5.22 -10.02
N GLN A 252 -0.59 -4.83 -11.28
CA GLN A 252 -0.93 -3.52 -11.80
C GLN A 252 -2.46 -3.36 -11.86
N PRO A 253 -3.04 -2.31 -11.25
CA PRO A 253 -4.49 -2.17 -11.23
C PRO A 253 -5.03 -1.74 -12.59
N ILE A 254 -6.24 -2.19 -12.94
CA ILE A 254 -6.91 -1.78 -14.19
C ILE A 254 -7.14 -0.25 -14.24
N TYR A 255 -7.39 0.36 -13.09
CA TYR A 255 -7.59 1.80 -12.93
C TYR A 255 -6.82 2.31 -11.72
N GLY A 256 -6.42 3.59 -11.74
CA GLY A 256 -5.64 4.22 -10.67
C GLY A 256 -4.14 4.28 -10.97
N PRO A 257 -3.28 4.55 -9.95
CA PRO A 257 -1.85 4.70 -10.13
C PRO A 257 -1.21 3.46 -10.79
N GLN A 258 -0.51 3.68 -11.90
CA GLN A 258 0.12 2.63 -12.70
C GLN A 258 1.58 2.40 -12.26
N SER A 259 1.86 2.53 -10.96
CA SER A 259 3.19 2.23 -10.41
C SER A 259 3.52 0.75 -10.59
N PRO A 260 4.80 0.38 -10.75
CA PRO A 260 5.21 -1.02 -10.82
C PRO A 260 4.65 -1.83 -9.65
N PRO A 261 4.14 -3.06 -9.90
CA PRO A 261 3.63 -3.91 -8.83
C PRO A 261 4.68 -4.18 -7.77
N LEU A 262 4.24 -4.29 -6.51
CA LEU A 262 5.12 -4.74 -5.43
C LEU A 262 5.39 -6.24 -5.58
N VAL A 263 6.56 -6.66 -5.12
CA VAL A 263 6.88 -8.09 -5.01
C VAL A 263 6.10 -8.67 -3.84
N ALA A 264 5.33 -9.72 -4.09
CA ALA A 264 4.59 -10.40 -3.04
C ALA A 264 5.57 -11.03 -2.02
N PRO A 265 5.27 -11.03 -0.71
CA PRO A 265 6.18 -11.57 0.32
C PRO A 265 6.52 -13.06 0.16
N ASN A 266 5.63 -13.81 -0.50
CA ASN A 266 5.85 -15.21 -0.86
C ASN A 266 6.70 -15.39 -2.12
N ASN A 267 7.18 -14.30 -2.71
CA ASN A 267 7.95 -14.23 -3.94
C ASN A 267 7.25 -14.89 -5.15
N ASP A 268 5.92 -15.01 -5.09
CA ASP A 268 5.11 -15.51 -6.20
C ASP A 268 4.97 -14.37 -7.19
N THR A 269 5.78 -14.42 -8.24
CA THR A 269 5.72 -13.44 -9.32
C THR A 269 4.43 -13.70 -10.09
N LEU A 270 3.38 -12.92 -9.82
CA LEU A 270 2.23 -12.76 -10.70
C LEU A 270 2.66 -12.01 -11.98
N SER A 271 3.67 -12.54 -12.67
CA SER A 271 4.35 -11.92 -13.78
C SER A 271 3.91 -12.56 -15.09
N HIS A 272 3.01 -11.87 -15.79
CA HIS A 272 3.15 -11.60 -17.22
C HIS A 272 2.43 -10.29 -17.53
N SER A 273 2.88 -9.18 -16.94
CA SER A 273 2.90 -7.92 -17.67
C SER A 273 4.35 -7.71 -18.09
N GLU A 274 4.59 -7.88 -19.38
CA GLU A 274 5.82 -7.58 -20.11
C GLU A 274 6.62 -6.45 -19.43
N VAL A 275 7.66 -6.80 -18.68
CA VAL A 275 8.75 -5.85 -18.46
C VAL A 275 9.45 -5.78 -19.80
N ASN A 276 9.03 -4.84 -20.66
CA ASN A 276 9.80 -4.48 -21.83
C ASN A 276 11.18 -4.04 -21.35
N HIS A 277 12.13 -4.97 -21.47
CA HIS A 277 13.55 -4.71 -21.33
C HIS A 277 14.04 -3.85 -22.50
N THR A 278 13.77 -2.56 -22.44
CA THR A 278 14.57 -1.52 -23.11
C THR A 278 14.43 -0.23 -22.33
N ASP A 279 15.29 -0.03 -21.34
CA ASP A 279 16.08 1.21 -21.21
C ASP A 279 16.99 1.16 -19.97
N PRO A 280 18.33 1.13 -20.15
CA PRO A 280 19.27 1.15 -19.04
C PRO A 280 19.62 2.59 -18.68
N LEU A 281 18.66 3.46 -18.41
CA LEU A 281 18.89 4.83 -17.96
C LEU A 281 17.56 5.37 -17.44
N PHE A 282 17.34 5.37 -16.14
CA PHE A 282 16.65 6.43 -15.37
C PHE A 282 16.43 5.95 -13.93
N SER A 283 17.55 5.86 -13.22
CA SER A 283 17.55 6.23 -11.81
C SER A 283 17.17 7.71 -11.73
N THR A 284 16.27 8.06 -10.79
CA THR A 284 15.78 9.42 -10.47
C THR A 284 14.72 10.05 -11.39
N ARG A 285 13.44 9.82 -11.07
CA ARG A 285 12.41 10.88 -10.91
C ARG A 285 11.08 10.28 -10.45
N VAL A 286 10.86 10.33 -9.14
CA VAL A 286 9.53 10.49 -8.56
C VAL A 286 9.34 12.00 -8.39
N LEU A 287 8.13 12.50 -8.68
CA LEU A 287 7.50 13.80 -8.35
C LEU A 287 7.14 14.74 -9.53
N ARG A 288 5.87 15.19 -9.45
CA ARG A 288 5.12 16.25 -10.17
C ARG A 288 4.43 15.80 -11.47
N GLU A 289 3.13 16.00 -11.68
CA GLU A 289 2.08 16.84 -11.04
C GLU A 289 0.78 16.05 -10.82
#